data_AF-A0A428SDU8-F1
#
_entry.id   AF-A0A428SDU8-F1
#
_cell.length_a   1.000
_cell.length_b   1.000
_cell.length_c   1.000
_cell.angle_alpha   90.00
_cell.angle_beta   90.00
_cell.angle_gamma   90.00
#
_symmetry.space_group_name_H-M   'P 1'
#
loop_
_entity.id
_entity.type
_entity.pdbx_description
1 polymer ?
#
loop_
_entity_poly.entity_id
_entity_poly.type
_entity_poly.pdbx_seq_one_letter_code
_entity_poly.pdbx_strand_id
1 'polypeptide(L)'
;MANLSIIPIIFKLISVFRSALLLRQFRQTENLVESLAKSLKDLVQSSKSWNASTNSFFVKVTSKDESLSSFHHTADNLEETGVHKVISSFIYRVASVTKIFTVLALLLQNNLVLDDPASKYVPEMFRIKHYKERKLRKLAGQLGGVLREDSKS
;
A
#
# COMPACT_ATOMS: atom_id res chain seq x y z
N MET A 1 3.93 5.03 53.90
CA MET A 1 3.10 3.80 53.77
C MET A 1 2.01 4.08 52.75
N ALA A 2 1.93 3.34 51.65
CA ALA A 2 0.87 3.52 50.64
C ALA A 2 -0.44 2.89 51.14
N ASN A 3 -1.55 3.62 51.02
CA ASN A 3 -2.86 3.15 51.48
C ASN A 3 -3.39 2.05 50.55
N LEU A 4 -3.30 0.80 51.01
CA LEU A 4 -3.65 -0.42 50.26
C LEU A 4 -5.13 -0.46 49.80
N SER A 5 -6.03 0.36 50.37
CA SER A 5 -7.45 0.41 49.95
C SER A 5 -7.68 1.12 48.61
N ILE A 6 -6.70 1.89 48.12
CA ILE A 6 -6.83 2.70 46.89
C ILE A 6 -6.50 1.89 45.62
N ILE A 7 -5.75 0.80 45.76
CA ILE A 7 -5.30 -0.07 44.66
C ILE A 7 -6.46 -0.61 43.79
N PRO A 8 -7.53 -1.22 44.34
CA PRO A 8 -8.64 -1.74 43.51
C PRO A 8 -9.39 -0.65 42.75
N ILE A 9 -9.45 0.57 43.29
CA ILE A 9 -10.09 1.72 42.63
C ILE A 9 -9.26 2.16 41.42
N ILE A 10 -7.93 2.21 41.57
CA ILE A 10 -6.99 2.52 40.48
C ILE A 10 -7.09 1.47 39.36
N PHE A 11 -7.15 0.18 39.70
CA PHE A 11 -7.31 -0.88 38.70
C PHE A 11 -8.63 -0.77 37.93
N LYS A 12 -9.75 -0.52 38.62
CA LYS A 12 -11.06 -0.34 37.98
C LYS A 12 -11.07 0.90 37.07
N LEU A 13 -10.44 1.99 37.50
CA LEU A 13 -10.32 3.21 36.73
C LEU A 13 -9.48 3.00 35.46
N ILE A 14 -8.32 2.34 35.57
CA ILE A 14 -7.47 1.97 34.42
C ILE A 14 -8.23 1.09 33.42
N SER A 15 -9.01 0.12 33.92
CA SER A 15 -9.84 -0.73 33.07
C SER A 15 -10.89 0.07 32.28
N VAL A 16 -11.61 0.98 32.95
CA VAL A 16 -12.63 1.82 32.30
C VAL A 16 -12.01 2.76 31.28
N PHE A 17 -10.86 3.38 31.58
CA PHE A 17 -10.15 4.24 30.63
C PHE A 17 -9.65 3.47 29.41
N ARG A 18 -9.14 2.24 29.59
CA ARG A 18 -8.76 1.37 28.47
C ARG A 18 -9.96 1.04 27.58
N SER A 19 -11.10 0.67 28.16
CA SER A 19 -12.33 0.41 27.40
C SER A 19 -12.83 1.65 26.65
N ALA A 20 -12.84 2.82 27.29
CA ALA A 20 -13.27 4.08 26.67
C ALA A 20 -12.34 4.50 25.51
N LEU A 21 -11.03 4.29 25.65
CA LEU A 21 -10.06 4.57 24.59
C LEU A 21 -10.27 3.66 23.37
N LEU A 22 -10.48 2.36 23.61
CA LEU A 22 -10.77 1.39 22.55
C LEU A 22 -12.07 1.73 21.82
N LEU A 23 -13.13 2.07 22.54
CA LEU A 23 -14.41 2.48 21.95
C LEU A 23 -14.26 3.76 21.10
N ARG A 24 -13.46 4.72 21.56
CA ARG A 24 -13.18 5.94 20.79
C ARG A 24 -12.42 5.64 19.50
N GLN A 25 -11.41 4.77 19.57
CA GLN A 25 -10.64 4.36 18.40
C GLN A 25 -11.52 3.59 17.40
N PHE A 26 -12.34 2.67 17.89
CA PHE A 26 -13.29 1.92 17.07
C PHE A 26 -14.28 2.85 16.35
N ARG A 27 -14.93 3.77 17.08
CA ARG A 27 -15.84 4.77 16.51
C ARG A 27 -15.13 5.64 15.46
N GLN A 28 -13.88 6.02 15.70
CA GLN A 28 -13.13 6.81 14.74
C GLN A 28 -12.86 6.03 13.45
N THR A 29 -12.50 4.75 13.56
CA THR A 29 -12.30 3.87 12.41
C THR A 29 -13.60 3.69 11.61
N GLU A 30 -14.74 3.47 12.26
CA GLU A 30 -16.04 3.38 11.60
C GLU A 30 -16.36 4.65 10.79
N ASN A 31 -16.23 5.83 11.43
CA ASN A 31 -16.46 7.11 10.76
C ASN A 31 -15.56 7.31 9.52
N LEU A 32 -14.30 6.87 9.58
CA LEU A 32 -13.38 6.97 8.44
C LEU A 32 -13.77 6.03 7.31
N VAL A 33 -14.17 4.80 7.62
CA VAL A 33 -14.63 3.82 6.62
C VAL A 33 -15.92 4.28 5.96
N GLU A 34 -16.86 4.85 6.72
CA GLU A 34 -18.09 5.43 6.19
C GLU A 34 -17.81 6.66 5.30
N SER A 35 -16.91 7.53 5.72
CA SER A 35 -16.49 8.70 4.92
C SER A 35 -15.87 8.26 3.59
N LEU A 36 -14.97 7.26 3.62
CA LEU A 36 -14.40 6.67 2.42
C LEU A 36 -15.47 6.04 1.53
N ALA A 37 -16.41 5.28 2.12
CA ALA A 37 -17.52 4.67 1.39
C ALA A 37 -18.34 5.71 0.64
N LYS A 38 -18.62 6.85 1.29
CA LYS A 38 -19.33 7.96 0.69
C LYS A 38 -18.53 8.57 -0.46
N SER A 39 -17.25 8.87 -0.27
CA SER A 39 -16.40 9.42 -1.34
C SER A 39 -16.29 8.50 -2.54
N LEU A 40 -16.23 7.18 -2.34
CA LEU A 40 -16.20 6.21 -3.44
C LEU A 40 -17.55 6.13 -4.18
N LYS A 41 -18.68 6.26 -3.47
CA LYS A 41 -20.00 6.36 -4.12
C LYS A 41 -20.13 7.65 -4.92
N ASP A 42 -19.70 8.77 -4.35
CA ASP A 42 -19.72 10.07 -5.01
C ASP A 42 -18.83 10.05 -6.26
N LEU A 43 -17.68 9.38 -6.22
CA LEU A 43 -16.81 9.17 -7.39
C LEU A 43 -17.53 8.44 -8.53
N VAL A 44 -18.25 7.36 -8.22
CA VAL A 44 -19.02 6.58 -9.20
C VAL A 44 -20.16 7.42 -9.82
N GLN A 45 -20.81 8.25 -9.02
CA GLN A 45 -21.89 9.13 -9.49
C GLN A 45 -21.39 10.39 -10.21
N SER A 46 -20.13 10.78 -9.99
CA SER A 46 -19.54 11.96 -10.62
C SER A 46 -19.12 11.66 -12.05
N SER A 47 -19.65 12.41 -13.03
CA SER A 47 -19.25 12.31 -14.44
C SER A 47 -18.05 13.18 -14.82
N LYS A 48 -17.53 13.99 -13.87
CA LYS A 48 -16.55 15.05 -14.17
C LYS A 48 -15.09 14.63 -14.06
N SER A 49 -14.74 13.76 -13.11
CA SER A 49 -13.34 13.41 -12.81
C SER A 49 -12.96 11.97 -13.15
N TRP A 50 -13.94 11.07 -13.28
CA TRP A 50 -13.72 9.66 -13.55
C TRP A 50 -14.90 9.09 -14.33
N ASN A 51 -14.62 8.40 -15.45
CA ASN A 51 -15.68 7.75 -16.22
C ASN A 51 -15.99 6.37 -15.61
N ALA A 52 -16.93 6.34 -14.66
CA ALA A 52 -17.38 5.13 -14.00
C ALA A 52 -18.06 4.13 -14.95
N SER A 53 -18.65 4.60 -16.06
CA SER A 53 -19.33 3.74 -17.03
C SER A 53 -18.37 2.87 -17.84
N THR A 54 -17.07 3.21 -17.93
CA THR A 54 -16.06 2.42 -18.64
C THR A 54 -14.93 1.91 -17.74
N ASN A 55 -14.82 2.42 -16.51
CA ASN A 55 -13.74 2.06 -15.60
C ASN A 55 -14.27 1.40 -14.34
N SER A 56 -13.72 0.23 -14.06
CA SER A 56 -14.02 -0.60 -12.90
C SER A 56 -12.94 -0.45 -11.82
N PHE A 57 -13.30 -0.55 -10.53
CA PHE A 57 -12.32 -0.52 -9.44
C PHE A 57 -12.71 -1.40 -8.25
N PHE A 58 -11.71 -1.74 -7.45
CA PHE A 58 -11.85 -2.44 -6.18
C PHE A 58 -10.96 -1.79 -5.12
N VAL A 59 -11.54 -1.50 -3.96
CA VAL A 59 -10.81 -0.94 -2.81
C VAL A 59 -11.10 -1.80 -1.59
N LYS A 60 -10.05 -2.34 -0.95
CA LYS A 60 -10.15 -3.09 0.29
C LYS A 60 -9.39 -2.38 1.40
N VAL A 61 -10.03 -2.22 2.55
CA VAL A 61 -9.43 -1.66 3.76
C VAL A 61 -9.28 -2.78 4.78
N THR A 62 -8.06 -2.93 5.30
CA THR A 62 -7.69 -4.01 6.22
C THR A 62 -6.90 -3.46 7.40
N SER A 63 -7.11 -4.04 8.58
CA SER A 63 -6.22 -3.88 9.73
C SER A 63 -5.18 -5.00 9.74
N LYS A 64 -4.36 -5.05 10.80
CA LYS A 64 -3.42 -6.16 11.02
C LYS A 64 -4.15 -7.52 11.11
N ASP A 65 -5.33 -7.52 11.74
CA ASP A 65 -5.99 -8.75 12.18
C ASP A 65 -7.23 -9.08 11.35
N GLU A 66 -7.84 -8.10 10.68
CA GLU A 66 -9.11 -8.31 9.95
C GLU A 66 -9.32 -7.38 8.75
N SER A 67 -10.29 -7.76 7.90
CA SER A 67 -10.78 -6.90 6.82
C SER A 67 -11.87 -5.98 7.35
N LEU A 68 -11.69 -4.67 7.21
CA LEU A 68 -12.64 -3.66 7.72
C LEU A 68 -13.75 -3.38 6.72
N SER A 69 -13.43 -3.26 5.42
CA SER A 69 -14.42 -3.04 4.37
C SER A 69 -13.88 -3.38 2.97
N SER A 70 -14.79 -3.64 2.03
CA SER A 70 -14.51 -3.90 0.63
C SER A 70 -15.52 -3.14 -0.24
N PHE A 71 -15.02 -2.37 -1.21
CA PHE A 71 -15.81 -1.59 -2.15
C PHE A 71 -15.54 -2.05 -3.57
N HIS A 72 -16.61 -2.33 -4.31
CA HIS A 72 -16.53 -2.82 -5.67
C HIS A 72 -17.37 -1.91 -6.57
N HIS A 73 -16.77 -1.46 -7.67
CA HIS A 73 -17.47 -0.82 -8.76
C HIS A 73 -17.16 -1.57 -10.05
N THR A 74 -18.20 -2.04 -10.72
CA THR A 74 -18.10 -2.64 -12.05
C THR A 74 -18.73 -1.66 -13.03
N ALA A 75 -17.98 -1.32 -14.07
CA ALA A 75 -18.42 -0.45 -15.14
C ALA A 75 -19.59 -1.07 -15.92
N ASP A 76 -20.48 -0.23 -16.44
CA ASP A 76 -21.63 -0.67 -17.23
C ASP A 76 -21.23 -1.12 -18.64
N ASN A 77 -20.28 -0.39 -19.24
CA ASN A 77 -19.76 -0.64 -20.59
C ASN A 77 -18.44 -1.39 -20.49
N LEU A 78 -18.51 -2.71 -20.52
CA LEU A 78 -17.35 -3.59 -20.49
C LEU A 78 -16.99 -4.00 -21.90
N GLU A 79 -15.70 -3.89 -22.24
CA GLU A 79 -15.16 -4.47 -23.46
C GLU A 79 -15.42 -5.98 -23.49
N GLU A 80 -15.68 -6.53 -24.67
CA GLU A 80 -16.02 -7.95 -24.85
C GLU A 80 -14.90 -8.90 -24.41
N THR A 81 -13.65 -8.41 -24.43
CA THR A 81 -12.44 -9.14 -23.97
C THR A 81 -12.11 -8.89 -22.50
N GLY A 82 -12.89 -8.03 -21.82
CA GLY A 82 -12.69 -7.62 -20.43
C GLY A 82 -13.37 -8.55 -19.43
N VAL A 83 -13.35 -8.14 -18.16
CA VAL A 83 -13.99 -8.91 -17.09
C VAL A 83 -15.37 -8.36 -16.78
N HIS A 84 -16.36 -9.23 -16.95
CA HIS A 84 -17.79 -8.90 -16.85
C HIS A 84 -18.27 -8.65 -15.42
N LYS A 85 -17.46 -8.97 -14.39
CA LYS A 85 -17.76 -8.66 -12.98
C LYS A 85 -16.49 -8.52 -12.14
N VAL A 86 -16.33 -7.38 -11.47
CA VAL A 86 -15.24 -7.20 -10.48
C VAL A 86 -15.61 -7.88 -9.18
N ILE A 87 -14.96 -9.00 -8.90
CA ILE A 87 -15.02 -9.70 -7.62
C ILE A 87 -13.63 -9.76 -6.96
N SER A 88 -13.58 -10.12 -5.68
CA SER A 88 -12.33 -10.13 -4.90
C SER A 88 -11.25 -11.07 -5.44
N SER A 89 -11.59 -12.03 -6.31
CA SER A 89 -10.66 -12.96 -6.95
C SER A 89 -10.15 -12.48 -8.32
N PHE A 90 -10.51 -11.27 -8.75
CA PHE A 90 -10.07 -10.74 -10.04
C PHE A 90 -8.60 -10.31 -10.01
N ILE A 91 -7.89 -10.54 -11.13
CA ILE A 91 -6.45 -10.28 -11.26
C ILE A 91 -6.24 -8.96 -12.00
N TYR A 92 -5.52 -8.04 -11.36
CA TYR A 92 -5.13 -6.76 -11.95
C TYR A 92 -3.66 -6.76 -12.34
N ARG A 93 -3.33 -6.10 -13.46
CA ARG A 93 -1.96 -5.66 -13.69
C ARG A 93 -1.63 -4.53 -12.73
N VAL A 94 -0.62 -4.74 -11.89
CA VAL A 94 -0.19 -3.75 -10.89
C VAL A 94 0.95 -2.83 -11.37
N ALA A 95 1.44 -3.03 -12.61
CA ALA A 95 2.42 -2.19 -13.30
C ALA A 95 3.63 -1.80 -12.42
N SER A 96 3.86 -0.50 -12.17
CA SER A 96 5.02 -0.05 -11.40
C SER A 96 4.99 -0.45 -9.92
N VAL A 97 3.84 -0.84 -9.37
CA VAL A 97 3.76 -1.38 -7.99
C VAL A 97 4.57 -2.68 -7.86
N THR A 98 4.80 -3.41 -8.96
CA THR A 98 5.68 -4.59 -9.00
C THR A 98 7.08 -4.32 -8.43
N LYS A 99 7.58 -3.08 -8.52
CA LYS A 99 8.91 -2.70 -8.00
C LYS A 99 9.05 -2.92 -6.49
N ILE A 100 7.96 -2.89 -5.72
CA ILE A 100 7.99 -3.18 -4.28
C ILE A 100 8.45 -4.62 -4.03
N PHE A 101 7.95 -5.57 -4.81
CA PHE A 101 8.38 -6.97 -4.72
C PHE A 101 9.84 -7.14 -5.12
N THR A 102 10.32 -6.39 -6.12
CA THR A 102 11.74 -6.40 -6.50
C THR A 102 12.64 -5.90 -5.37
N VAL A 103 12.26 -4.81 -4.70
CA VAL A 103 13.01 -4.29 -3.55
C VAL A 103 12.94 -5.26 -2.36
N LEU A 104 11.77 -5.84 -2.09
CA LEU A 104 11.62 -6.86 -1.05
C LEU A 104 12.50 -8.09 -1.31
N ALA A 105 12.51 -8.60 -2.54
CA ALA A 105 13.38 -9.71 -2.93
C ALA A 105 14.86 -9.38 -2.72
N LEU A 106 15.27 -8.15 -3.06
CA LEU A 106 16.63 -7.66 -2.83
C LEU A 106 16.97 -7.60 -1.32
N LEU A 107 16.03 -7.21 -0.47
CA LEU A 107 16.22 -7.13 0.99
C LEU A 107 16.25 -8.51 1.68
N LEU A 108 15.52 -9.49 1.15
CA LEU A 108 15.47 -10.86 1.70
C LEU A 108 16.68 -11.71 1.28
N GLN A 109 17.48 -11.23 0.35
CA GLN A 109 18.57 -11.99 -0.24
C GLN A 109 19.85 -11.85 0.61
N ASN A 110 20.28 -12.95 1.24
CA ASN A 110 21.37 -12.95 2.23
C ASN A 110 22.77 -12.62 1.65
N ASN A 111 22.98 -12.77 0.34
CA ASN A 111 24.26 -12.54 -0.31
C ASN A 111 24.36 -11.17 -1.01
N LEU A 112 23.40 -10.27 -0.79
CA LEU A 112 23.44 -8.90 -1.31
C LEU A 112 23.73 -7.92 -0.18
N VAL A 113 24.72 -7.04 -0.37
CA VAL A 113 24.97 -5.89 0.51
C VAL A 113 24.47 -4.63 -0.18
N LEU A 114 23.55 -3.92 0.47
CA LEU A 114 22.91 -2.71 -0.08
C LEU A 114 23.88 -1.59 -0.48
N ASP A 115 25.04 -1.55 0.19
CA ASP A 115 26.10 -0.57 -0.07
C ASP A 115 27.11 -1.00 -1.14
N ASP A 116 27.01 -2.24 -1.66
CA ASP A 116 27.82 -2.67 -2.79
C ASP A 116 27.34 -2.00 -4.09
N PRO A 117 28.27 -1.71 -5.03
CA PRO A 117 27.90 -1.32 -6.37
C PRO A 117 27.22 -2.49 -7.10
N ALA A 118 26.22 -2.18 -7.93
CA ALA A 118 25.53 -3.20 -8.73
C ALA A 118 26.48 -3.96 -9.67
N SER A 119 27.55 -3.30 -10.11
CA SER A 119 28.62 -3.88 -10.94
C SER A 119 29.35 -5.06 -10.28
N LYS A 120 29.28 -5.20 -8.95
CA LYS A 120 29.78 -6.37 -8.23
C LYS A 120 29.01 -7.64 -8.58
N TYR A 121 27.71 -7.53 -8.85
CA TYR A 121 26.81 -8.65 -9.12
C TYR A 121 26.49 -8.81 -10.62
N VAL A 122 26.60 -7.72 -11.39
CA VAL A 122 26.41 -7.69 -12.84
C VAL A 122 27.65 -7.06 -13.48
N PRO A 123 28.71 -7.86 -13.75
CA PRO A 123 30.01 -7.36 -14.20
C PRO A 123 29.96 -6.53 -15.48
N GLU A 124 28.97 -6.77 -16.35
CA GLU A 124 28.73 -6.02 -17.59
C GLU A 124 28.49 -4.53 -17.32
N MET A 125 27.92 -4.18 -16.16
CA MET A 125 27.68 -2.80 -15.76
C MET A 125 28.97 -2.01 -15.53
N PHE A 126 30.09 -2.69 -15.26
CA PHE A 126 31.39 -2.03 -15.09
C PHE A 126 31.86 -1.33 -16.36
N ARG A 127 31.41 -1.79 -17.53
CA ARG A 127 31.72 -1.19 -18.84
C ARG A 127 31.01 0.14 -19.06
N ILE A 128 29.98 0.44 -18.27
CA ILE A 128 29.20 1.67 -18.41
C ILE A 128 29.59 2.61 -17.26
N LYS A 129 30.36 3.66 -17.58
CA LYS A 129 30.92 4.62 -16.62
C LYS A 129 29.89 5.14 -15.61
N HIS A 130 28.65 5.38 -16.06
CA HIS A 130 27.56 5.87 -15.23
C HIS A 130 27.05 4.88 -14.17
N TYR A 131 27.16 3.58 -14.42
CA TYR A 131 26.64 2.51 -13.56
C TYR A 131 27.70 1.85 -12.67
N LYS A 132 28.99 2.05 -12.99
CA LYS A 132 30.13 1.40 -12.35
C LYS A 132 30.08 1.41 -10.81
N GLU A 133 29.78 2.55 -10.20
CA GLU A 133 29.81 2.75 -8.74
C GLU A 133 28.40 2.92 -8.14
N ARG A 134 27.34 2.57 -8.88
CA ARG A 134 25.96 2.77 -8.41
C ARG A 134 25.58 1.69 -7.41
N LYS A 135 25.48 2.09 -6.14
CA LYS A 135 25.08 1.22 -5.04
C LYS A 135 23.66 0.67 -5.21
N LEU A 136 23.44 -0.58 -4.81
CA LEU A 136 22.12 -1.22 -4.85
C LEU A 136 21.05 -0.39 -4.14
N ARG A 137 21.34 0.19 -2.96
CA ARG A 137 20.38 1.04 -2.24
C ARG A 137 19.97 2.29 -3.00
N LYS A 138 20.90 2.86 -3.78
CA LYS A 138 20.61 4.07 -4.58
C LYS A 138 19.70 3.71 -5.75
N LEU A 139 19.90 2.55 -6.37
CA LEU A 139 19.02 2.05 -7.43
C LEU A 139 17.62 1.71 -6.88
N ALA A 140 17.55 0.97 -5.77
CA ALA A 140 16.29 0.61 -5.11
C ALA A 140 15.50 1.86 -4.67
N GLY A 141 16.19 2.89 -4.20
CA GLY A 141 15.59 4.15 -3.75
C GLY A 141 15.35 5.19 -4.84
N GLN A 142 15.58 4.88 -6.13
CA GLN A 142 15.48 5.86 -7.24
C GLN A 142 16.44 7.07 -7.11
N LEU A 143 17.52 6.92 -6.35
CA LEU A 143 18.58 7.92 -6.13
C LEU A 143 19.86 7.58 -6.93
N GLY A 144 19.76 6.66 -7.88
CA GLY A 144 20.88 6.20 -8.70
C GLY A 144 21.29 7.19 -9.79
N GLY A 145 20.50 8.24 -10.04
CA GLY A 145 20.73 9.17 -11.16
C GLY A 145 20.59 8.50 -12.52
N VAL A 146 19.83 7.40 -12.59
CA VAL A 146 19.57 6.65 -13.81
C VAL A 146 18.47 7.35 -14.60
N LEU A 147 18.71 7.62 -15.87
CA LEU A 147 17.71 8.27 -16.74
C LEU A 147 16.53 7.33 -16.97
N ARG A 148 15.35 7.91 -17.12
CA ARG A 148 14.11 7.18 -17.41
C ARG A 148 14.07 6.83 -18.90
N GLU A 149 14.35 5.57 -19.23
CA GLU A 149 14.41 5.02 -20.60
C GLU A 149 15.31 5.83 -21.55
N ASP A 150 15.82 5.20 -22.62
CA ASP A 150 16.65 5.92 -23.59
C ASP A 150 15.81 7.02 -24.23
N SER A 151 16.16 8.28 -24.00
CA SER A 151 15.64 9.41 -24.76
C SER A 151 16.24 9.38 -26.17
N LYS A 152 15.84 8.40 -26.97
CA LYS A 152 15.93 8.49 -28.42
C LYS A 152 14.60 9.04 -28.92
N SER A 153 14.54 10.37 -29.01
CA SER A 153 13.70 11.06 -29.99
C SER A 153 14.46 11.09 -31.32
#